data_AF-A0A1Y4IT99-F1
#
_entry.id   AF-A0A1Y4IT99-F1
#
_cell.length_a   1.000
_cell.length_b   1.000
_cell.length_c   1.000
_cell.angle_alpha   90.00
_cell.angle_beta   90.00
_cell.angle_gamma   90.00
#
_symmetry.space_group_name_H-M   'P 1'
#
loop_
_entity.id
_entity.type
_entity.pdbx_description
1 polymer ?
#
loop_
_entity_poly.entity_id
_entity_poly.type
_entity_poly.pdbx_seq_one_letter_code
_entity_poly.pdbx_strand_id
1 'polypeptide(L)' 'MEPFIRSLIAGCNLKPSPPDSYKDLVRELSAIGNNINQITRLANSAGSVSTAQAEQLSRLMREVWTKIQEYA' A
#
# COMPACT_ATOMS: atom_id res chain seq x y z
N MET A 1 1.11 -10.94 33.77
CA MET A 1 -0.27 -11.38 33.48
C MET A 1 -1.32 -10.56 34.22
N GLU A 2 -1.16 -10.30 35.52
CA GLU A 2 -2.10 -9.49 36.31
C GLU A 2 -2.42 -8.08 35.75
N PRO A 3 -1.45 -7.30 35.23
CA PRO A 3 -1.73 -5.96 34.70
C PRO A 3 -2.57 -5.99 33.42
N PHE A 4 -2.34 -6.99 32.56
CA PHE A 4 -3.09 -7.17 31.31
C PHE A 4 -4.55 -7.52 31.61
N ILE A 5 -4.78 -8.44 32.55
CA ILE A 5 -6.13 -8.82 32.97
C ILE A 5 -6.84 -7.65 33.67
N ARG A 6 -6.16 -6.88 34.54
CA ARG A 6 -6.75 -5.66 35.12
C ARG A 6 -7.13 -4.63 34.06
N SER A 7 -6.30 -4.43 33.03
CA SER A 7 -6.63 -3.53 31.92
C SER A 7 -7.84 -4.00 31.12
N LEU A 8 -7.97 -5.31 30.85
CA LEU A 8 -9.14 -5.88 30.17
C LEU A 8 -10.43 -5.66 30.99
N ILE A 9 -10.37 -5.92 32.30
CA ILE A 9 -11.51 -5.72 33.21
C ILE A 9 -11.86 -4.23 33.35
N ALA A 10 -10.86 -3.34 33.31
CA ALA A 10 -11.03 -1.89 33.36
C ALA A 10 -11.56 -1.27 32.04
N GLY A 11 -11.91 -2.09 31.04
CA GLY A 11 -12.48 -1.63 29.77
C GLY A 11 -11.45 -1.10 28.78
N CYS A 12 -10.23 -1.65 28.75
CA CYS A 12 -9.25 -1.24 27.76
C CYS A 12 -9.78 -1.45 26.34
N ASN A 13 -9.69 -0.40 25.51
CA ASN A 13 -10.08 -0.48 24.12
C ASN A 13 -8.95 -1.18 23.34
N LEU A 14 -9.07 -2.50 23.18
CA LEU A 14 -8.16 -3.27 22.32
C LEU A 14 -8.34 -2.74 20.88
N LYS A 15 -7.26 -2.24 20.27
CA LYS A 15 -7.30 -1.89 18.85
C LYS A 15 -7.70 -3.15 18.08
N PRO A 16 -8.84 -3.16 17.37
CA PRO A 16 -9.23 -4.33 16.59
C PRO A 16 -8.13 -4.60 15.57
N SER A 17 -7.92 -5.89 15.26
CA SER A 17 -7.08 -6.26 14.13
C SER A 17 -7.56 -5.49 12.89
N PRO A 18 -6.66 -4.99 12.02
CA PRO A 18 -7.07 -4.44 10.75
C PRO A 18 -8.02 -5.42 10.04
N PRO A 19 -9.08 -4.91 9.38
CA PRO A 19 -9.96 -5.76 8.58
C PRO A 19 -9.14 -6.60 7.60
N ASP A 20 -9.57 -7.83 7.30
CA ASP A 20 -8.85 -8.68 6.34
C ASP A 20 -8.72 -8.02 4.95
N SER A 21 -9.64 -7.13 4.59
CA SER A 21 -9.59 -6.30 3.39
C SER A 21 -8.33 -5.42 3.31
N TYR A 22 -7.70 -5.09 4.44
CA TYR A 22 -6.43 -4.37 4.45
C TYR A 22 -5.28 -5.20 3.85
N LYS A 23 -5.31 -6.53 4.01
CA LYS A 23 -4.31 -7.42 3.39
C LYS A 23 -4.46 -7.44 1.87
N ASP A 24 -5.69 -7.40 1.38
CA ASP A 24 -5.98 -7.33 -0.06
C ASP A 24 -5.50 -6.00 -0.64
N LEU A 25 -5.79 -4.87 0.03
CA LEU A 25 -5.24 -3.57 -0.36
C LEU A 25 -3.71 -3.58 -0.44
N VAL A 26 -3.03 -4.11 0.58
CA VAL A 26 -1.56 -4.21 0.58
C VAL A 26 -1.05 -5.07 -0.58
N ARG A 27 -1.72 -6.18 -0.87
CA ARG A 27 -1.37 -7.06 -2.00
C ARG A 27 -1.52 -6.34 -3.34
N GLU A 28 -2.62 -5.62 -3.54
CA GLU A 28 -2.87 -4.85 -4.76
C GLU A 28 -1.87 -3.71 -4.92
N LEU A 29 -1.60 -2.94 -3.86
CA LEU A 29 -0.59 -1.88 -3.86
C LEU A 29 0.82 -2.44 -4.15
N SER A 30 1.14 -3.62 -3.63
CA SER A 30 2.42 -4.29 -3.92
C SER A 30 2.57 -4.64 -5.40
N ALA A 31 1.50 -5.10 -6.05
CA ALA A 31 1.52 -5.38 -7.48
C ALA A 31 1.78 -4.11 -8.29
N ILE A 32 1.15 -2.99 -7.93
CA ILE A 32 1.37 -1.70 -8.58
C ILE A 32 2.81 -1.21 -8.35
N GLY A 33 3.31 -1.31 -7.11
CA GLY A 33 4.69 -0.96 -6.77
C GLY A 33 5.72 -1.77 -7.56
N ASN A 34 5.46 -3.05 -7.80
CA ASN A 34 6.33 -3.89 -8.64
C ASN A 34 6.39 -3.40 -10.09
N ASN A 35 5.26 -2.97 -10.66
CA ASN A 35 5.22 -2.40 -12.01
C ASN A 35 6.01 -1.08 -12.08
N ILE A 36 5.86 -0.22 -11.07
CA ILE A 36 6.63 1.03 -10.95
C ILE A 36 8.13 0.71 -10.90
N ASN A 37 8.55 -0.23 -10.05
CA ASN A 37 9.94 -0.65 -9.94
C ASN A 37 10.50 -1.19 -11.26
N GLN A 38 9.71 -1.92 -12.05
CA GLN A 38 10.12 -2.39 -13.38
C GLN A 38 10.39 -1.23 -14.34
N ILE A 39 9.48 -0.25 -14.40
CA ILE A 39 9.63 0.95 -15.24
C ILE A 39 10.90 1.71 -14.84
N THR A 40 11.12 1.92 -13.54
CA THR A 40 12.30 2.63 -13.03
C THR A 40 13.59 1.90 -13.37
N ARG A 41 13.64 0.56 -13.21
CA ARG A 41 14.83 -0.21 -13.60
C ARG A 41 15.13 -0.09 -15.09
N LEU A 42 14.10 -0.17 -15.93
CA LEU A 42 14.27 -0.02 -17.37
C LEU A 42 14.78 1.37 -17.75
N ALA A 43 14.17 2.43 -17.21
CA ALA A 43 14.61 3.80 -17.44
C ALA A 43 16.05 4.05 -16.95
N ASN A 44 16.40 3.53 -15.77
CA ASN A 44 17.77 3.62 -15.25
C ASN A 44 18.77 2.90 -16.15
N SER A 45 18.43 1.71 -16.65
CA SER A 45 19.30 0.97 -17.59
C SER A 45 19.46 1.68 -18.93
N ALA A 46 18.44 2.41 -19.37
CA ALA A 46 18.46 3.21 -20.60
C ALA A 46 19.08 4.61 -20.40
N GLY A 47 19.39 5.00 -19.16
CA GLY A 47 19.87 6.34 -18.80
C GLY A 47 18.89 7.47 -19.09
N SER A 48 17.62 7.15 -19.37
CA SER A 48 16.60 8.11 -19.80
C SER A 48 15.21 7.58 -19.51
N VAL A 49 14.25 8.51 -19.36
CA VAL A 49 12.83 8.20 -19.18
C VAL A 49 12.09 8.60 -20.46
N SER A 50 11.38 7.65 -21.07
CA SER A 50 10.52 7.96 -22.22
C SER A 50 9.20 8.59 -21.77
N THR A 51 8.55 9.31 -22.68
CA THR A 51 7.21 9.87 -22.44
C THR A 51 6.20 8.79 -22.06
N ALA A 52 6.22 7.65 -22.77
CA ALA A 52 5.36 6.51 -22.47
C ALA A 52 5.60 5.94 -21.05
N GLN A 53 6.86 5.85 -20.60
CA GLN A 53 7.19 5.43 -19.24
C GLN A 53 6.66 6.42 -18.20
N ALA A 54 6.79 7.72 -18.45
CA ALA A 54 6.28 8.77 -17.55
C ALA A 54 4.74 8.77 -17.47
N GLU A 55 4.05 8.57 -18.60
CA GLU A 55 2.60 8.45 -18.66
C GLU A 55 2.10 7.20 -17.92
N GLN A 56 2.78 6.07 -18.12
CA GLN A 56 2.47 4.82 -17.42
C GLN A 56 2.68 4.96 -15.91
N LEU A 57 3.78 5.57 -15.48
CA LEU A 57 4.03 5.86 -14.06
C LEU A 57 2.93 6.75 -13.46
N SER A 58 2.54 7.81 -14.17
CA SER A 58 1.47 8.71 -13.74
C SER A 58 0.12 8.02 -13.65
N ARG A 59 -0.16 7.04 -14.51
CA ARG A 59 -1.36 6.20 -14.45
C ARG A 59 -1.34 5.29 -13.21
N LEU A 60 -0.23 4.61 -12.96
CA LEU A 60 -0.08 3.71 -11.81
C LEU A 60 -0.18 4.46 -10.48
N MET A 61 0.37 5.67 -10.39
CA MET A 61 0.24 6.52 -9.20
C MET A 61 -1.21 6.97 -8.95
N ARG A 62 -1.97 7.25 -10.02
CA ARG A 62 -3.41 7.53 -9.89
C ARG A 62 -4.18 6.30 -9.41
N GLU A 63 -3.84 5.11 -9.89
CA GLU A 63 -4.45 3.86 -9.44
C GLU A 63 -4.21 3.61 -7.95
N VAL A 64 -2.98 3.84 -7.47
CA VAL A 64 -2.65 3.82 -6.03
C VAL A 64 -3.56 4.77 -5.26
N TRP A 65 -3.68 6.02 -5.72
CA TRP A 65 -4.51 7.02 -5.05
C TRP A 65 -5.98 6.59 -4.97
N THR A 66 -6.56 6.13 -6.09
CA THR A 66 -7.94 5.63 -6.13
C THR A 66 -8.15 4.46 -5.18
N LYS A 67 -7.25 3.47 -5.17
CA LYS A 67 -7.35 2.32 -4.27
C LYS A 67 -7.25 2.73 -2.80
N ILE A 68 -6.41 3.71 -2.44
CA ILE A 68 -6.36 4.19 -1.06
C ILE A 68 -7.68 4.87 -0.66
N GLN A 69 -8.29 5.64 -1.56
CA GLN A 69 -9.58 6.30 -1.30
C GLN A 69 -10.75 5.32 -1.16
N GLU A 70 -10.74 4.18 -1.87
CA GLU A 70 -11.78 3.15 -1.77
C GLU A 70 -11.79 2.43 -0.41
N TYR A 71 -10.68 2.47 0.32
CA TYR A 71 -10.49 1.77 1.60
C TYR A 71 -10.36 2.72 2.80
N ALA A 72 -10.40 4.04 2.57
CA ALA A 72 -10.34 5.09 3.60
C ALA A 72 -11.74 5.42 4.14
#